data_AF-A0A937MWS9-F1
#
_entry.id   AF-A0A937MWS9-F1
#
_cell.length_a   1.000
_cell.length_b   1.000
_cell.length_c   1.000
_cell.angle_alpha   90.00
_cell.angle_beta   90.00
_cell.angle_gamma   90.00
#
_symmetry.space_group_name_H-M   'P 1'
#
loop_
_entity.id
_entity.type
_entity.pdbx_description
1 polymer ?
#
loop_
_entity_poly.entity_id
_entity_poly.type
_entity_poly.pdbx_seq_one_letter_code
_entity_poly.pdbx_strand_id
1 'polypeptide(L)' 'EVNDYVSDIWNIEPENRYIFNDGSLGQPRDGNPDPAFMVYDSGEKTVKIHRFKYDLSSAQKKICDRGMPLDLAERLAEGR' A
#
# COMPACT_ATOMS: atom_id res chain seq x y z
N GLU A 1 5.64 6.10 -23.40
CA GLU A 1 4.28 5.93 -22.85
C GLU A 1 4.39 5.24 -21.50
N VAL A 2 3.69 5.74 -20.50
CA VAL A 2 3.40 4.94 -19.30
C VAL A 2 2.18 4.13 -19.67
N ASN A 3 2.36 2.83 -19.87
CA ASN A 3 1.23 1.94 -20.07
C ASN A 3 0.61 1.67 -18.70
N ASP A 4 -0.55 2.23 -18.43
CA ASP A 4 -1.28 1.99 -17.19
C ASP A 4 -1.90 0.58 -17.24
N TYR A 5 -1.10 -0.42 -16.86
CA TYR A 5 -1.58 -1.77 -16.60
C TYR A 5 -1.98 -1.87 -15.14
N VAL A 6 -3.28 -1.90 -14.86
CA VAL A 6 -3.80 -2.19 -13.52
C VAL A 6 -3.95 -3.70 -13.41
N SER A 7 -3.05 -4.35 -12.67
CA SER A 7 -3.16 -5.75 -12.28
C SER A 7 -2.85 -5.86 -10.79
N ASP A 8 -3.37 -6.86 -10.10
CA ASP A 8 -2.92 -7.17 -8.74
C ASP A 8 -1.68 -8.07 -8.76
N ILE A 9 -1.41 -8.75 -9.89
CA ILE A 9 -0.29 -9.68 -10.08
C ILE A 9 0.44 -9.40 -11.40
N TRP A 10 1.77 -9.39 -11.33
CA TRP A 10 2.64 -9.23 -12.50
C TRP A 10 3.55 -10.44 -12.66
N ASN A 11 3.62 -10.96 -13.89
CA ASN A 11 4.60 -11.96 -14.28
C ASN A 11 5.92 -11.25 -14.61
N ILE A 12 7.03 -11.75 -14.06
CA ILE A 12 8.36 -11.19 -14.22
C ILE A 12 9.07 -11.91 -15.36
N GLU A 13 9.36 -11.16 -16.43
CA GLU A 13 10.10 -11.68 -17.56
C GLU A 13 11.61 -11.56 -17.30
N PRO A 14 12.40 -12.63 -17.50
CA PRO A 14 13.84 -12.63 -17.21
C PRO A 14 14.67 -11.61 -17.97
N GLU A 15 14.21 -11.21 -19.16
CA GLU A 15 14.92 -10.28 -20.04
C GLU A 15 14.71 -8.80 -19.66
N ASN A 16 13.77 -8.54 -18.76
CA ASN A 16 13.38 -7.20 -18.35
C ASN A 16 13.93 -6.84 -16.97
N ARG A 17 14.05 -5.54 -16.71
CA ARG A 17 14.35 -5.01 -15.37
C ARG A 17 13.15 -4.22 -14.88
N TYR A 18 12.72 -4.54 -13.67
CA TYR A 18 11.54 -3.95 -13.05
C TYR A 18 11.93 -3.13 -11.83
N ILE A 19 11.19 -2.05 -11.60
CA ILE A 19 11.18 -1.31 -10.34
C ILE A 19 9.77 -1.44 -9.78
N PHE A 20 9.66 -1.91 -8.55
CA PHE A 20 8.40 -2.07 -7.85
C PHE A 20 8.32 -1.09 -6.68
N ASN A 21 7.12 -0.57 -6.45
CA ASN A 21 6.75 0.13 -5.23
C ASN A 21 5.66 -0.70 -4.55
N ASP A 22 5.90 -1.11 -3.31
CA ASP A 22 5.02 -1.96 -2.52
C ASP A 22 3.88 -1.21 -1.84
N GLY A 23 3.89 0.13 -1.95
CA GLY A 23 2.93 1.01 -1.30
C GLY A 23 3.37 1.35 0.12
N SER A 24 2.45 1.24 1.07
CA SER A 24 2.70 1.61 2.47
C SER A 24 1.81 0.84 3.42
N LEU A 25 2.40 0.29 4.48
CA LEU A 25 1.66 -0.40 5.53
C LEU A 25 0.97 0.55 6.51
N GLY A 26 1.57 1.71 6.78
CA GLY A 26 1.14 2.61 7.86
C GLY A 26 0.32 3.81 7.38
N GLN A 27 0.65 4.33 6.20
CA GLN A 27 -0.02 5.49 5.61
C GLN A 27 0.05 5.41 4.09
N PRO A 28 -0.86 4.65 3.46
CA PRO A 28 -1.09 4.73 2.01
C PRO A 28 -1.34 6.17 1.57
N ARG A 29 -0.93 6.50 0.35
CA ARG A 29 -1.06 7.86 -0.24
C ARG A 29 -1.70 7.87 -1.62
N ASP A 30 -2.39 6.79 -1.95
CA ASP A 30 -2.99 6.52 -3.25
C ASP A 30 -4.52 6.65 -3.24
N GLY A 31 -5.09 7.20 -2.16
CA GLY A 31 -6.54 7.33 -1.99
C GLY A 31 -7.23 6.05 -1.51
N ASN A 32 -6.50 4.96 -1.30
CA ASN A 32 -7.02 3.75 -0.67
C ASN A 32 -6.46 3.64 0.76
N PRO A 33 -7.29 3.71 1.81
CA PRO A 33 -6.82 3.67 3.20
C PRO A 33 -6.27 2.31 3.61
N ASP A 34 -6.53 1.25 2.83
CA ASP A 34 -6.05 -0.10 3.15
C ASP A 34 -4.53 -0.20 2.96
N PRO A 35 -3.79 -0.63 4.00
CA PRO A 35 -2.37 -0.94 3.93
C PRO A 35 -2.02 -1.81 2.73
N ALA A 36 -0.90 -1.50 2.11
CA ALA A 36 -0.37 -2.25 0.98
C ALA A 36 1.00 -2.86 1.33
N PHE A 37 1.21 -4.07 0.84
CA PHE A 37 2.52 -4.72 0.77
C PHE A 37 2.60 -5.59 -0.47
N MET A 38 3.79 -6.10 -0.76
CA MET A 38 4.06 -6.89 -1.95
C MET A 38 4.70 -8.23 -1.59
N VAL A 39 4.33 -9.27 -2.31
CA VAL A 39 4.98 -10.58 -2.26
C VAL A 39 5.61 -10.86 -3.62
N TYR A 40 6.91 -11.16 -3.60
CA TYR A 40 7.63 -11.70 -4.75
C TYR A 40 7.81 -13.21 -4.58
N ASP A 41 7.23 -13.98 -5.51
CA ASP A 41 7.44 -15.41 -5.63
C ASP A 41 8.54 -15.68 -6.67
N SER A 42 9.71 -16.14 -6.21
CA SER A 42 10.84 -16.43 -7.10
C SER A 42 10.69 -17.72 -7.90
N GLY A 43 9.84 -18.65 -7.46
CA GLY A 43 9.55 -19.90 -8.16
C GLY A 43 8.63 -19.65 -9.35
N GLU A 44 7.51 -18.98 -9.09
CA GLU A 44 6.53 -18.61 -10.11
C GLU A 44 6.94 -17.37 -10.92
N LYS A 45 7.98 -16.65 -10.47
CA LYS A 45 8.40 -15.36 -11.02
C LYS A 45 7.23 -14.37 -11.09
N THR A 46 6.50 -14.23 -10.00
CA THR A 46 5.37 -13.29 -9.91
C THR A 46 5.54 -12.30 -8.78
N VAL A 47 5.01 -11.11 -8.99
CA VAL A 47 4.92 -10.07 -7.98
C VAL A 47 3.44 -9.75 -7.76
N LYS A 48 2.98 -9.82 -6.52
CA LYS A 48 1.58 -9.54 -6.17
C LYS A 48 1.47 -8.46 -5.10
N ILE A 49 0.59 -7.49 -5.33
CA ILE A 49 0.24 -6.49 -4.31
C ILE A 49 -0.94 -7.01 -3.49
N HIS A 50 -0.83 -6.86 -2.18
CA HIS A 50 -1.85 -7.25 -1.23
C HIS A 50 -2.33 -6.03 -0.46
N ARG A 51 -3.65 -5.95 -0.29
CA ARG A 51 -4.30 -5.02 0.63
C ARG A 51 -5.17 -5.74 1.62
N PHE A 52 -5.32 -5.16 2.80
CA PHE A 52 -6.11 -5.74 3.87
C PHE A 52 -6.77 -4.66 4.72
N LYS A 53 -7.92 -5.00 5.31
CA LYS A 53 -8.57 -4.13 6.31
C LYS A 53 -7.82 -4.17 7.62
N TYR A 54 -7.77 -3.03 8.30
CA TYR A 54 -7.20 -2.90 9.64
C TYR A 54 -8.12 -2.04 10.52
N ASP A 55 -7.88 -2.03 11.83
CA ASP A 55 -8.61 -1.20 12.77
C ASP A 55 -8.14 0.27 12.68
N LEU A 56 -8.69 0.97 11.68
CA LEU A 56 -8.45 2.38 11.40
C LEU A 56 -8.81 3.25 12.61
N SER A 57 -9.95 2.99 13.25
CA SER A 57 -10.42 3.79 14.39
C SER A 57 -9.46 3.73 15.57
N SER A 58 -8.91 2.55 15.88
CA SER A 58 -7.89 2.40 16.93
C SER A 58 -6.59 3.12 16.58
N ALA A 59 -6.15 3.07 15.32
CA ALA A 59 -4.97 3.80 14.87
C ALA A 59 -5.15 5.32 14.99
N GLN A 60 -6.28 5.85 14.53
CA GLN A 60 -6.65 7.26 14.66
C GLN A 60 -6.73 7.69 16.13
N LYS A 61 -7.38 6.88 16.97
CA LYS A 61 -7.47 7.16 18.41
C LYS A 61 -6.10 7.28 19.05
N LYS A 62 -5.16 6.39 18.74
CA LYS A 62 -3.79 6.44 19.27
C LYS A 62 -3.04 7.72 18.87
N ILE A 63 -3.31 8.25 17.68
CA ILE A 63 -2.74 9.53 17.23
C ILE A 63 -3.33 10.68 18.06
N CYS A 64 -4.66 10.73 18.19
CA CYS A 64 -5.36 11.76 18.97
C CYS A 64 -4.98 11.73 20.46
N ASP A 65 -4.92 10.55 21.08
CA ASP A 65 -4.55 10.35 22.49
C ASP A 65 -3.15 10.86 22.82
N ARG A 66 -2.27 10.97 21.81
CA ARG A 66 -0.92 11.52 21.93
C ARG A 66 -0.84 13.03 21.73
N GLY A 67 -1.97 13.71 21.53
CA GLY A 67 -2.02 15.15 21.27
C GLY A 67 -1.40 15.54 19.93
N MET A 68 -1.32 14.60 18.98
CA MET A 68 -0.82 14.88 17.64
C MET A 68 -1.87 15.65 16.82
N PRO A 69 -1.46 16.40 15.76
CA PRO A 69 -2.39 17.10 14.89
C PRO A 69 -3.48 16.17 14.33
N LEU A 70 -4.73 16.65 14.34
CA LEU A 70 -5.90 15.88 13.93
C LEU A 70 -5.80 15.38 12.47
N ASP A 71 -5.25 16.21 11.59
CA ASP A 71 -4.99 15.90 10.18
C ASP A 71 -4.20 14.60 10.00
N LEU A 72 -3.34 14.23 10.97
CA LEU A 72 -2.56 13.00 10.88
C LEU A 72 -3.42 11.75 11.08
N ALA A 73 -4.50 11.85 11.85
CA ALA A 73 -5.48 10.79 12.03
C ALA A 73 -6.46 10.78 10.85
N GLU A 74 -6.98 11.93 10.44
CA GLU A 74 -7.97 12.04 9.36
C GLU A 74 -7.44 11.47 8.04
N ARG A 75 -6.19 11.80 7.68
CA ARG A 75 -5.57 11.32 6.44
C ARG A 75 -5.43 9.81 6.32
N LEU A 76 -5.46 9.07 7.44
CA LEU A 76 -5.47 7.61 7.41
C LEU A 76 -6.76 7.05 6.78
N ALA A 77 -7.89 7.74 6.97
CA ALA A 77 -9.17 7.36 6.35
C ALA A 77 -9.24 7.74 4.87
N GLU A 78 -8.52 8.81 4.49
CA GLU A 78 -8.44 9.31 3.12
C GLU A 78 -7.43 8.53 2.26
N GLY A 79 -6.48 7.80 2.89
CA GLY A 79 -5.33 7.25 2.20
C GLY A 79 -4.41 8.35 1.65
N ARG A 80 -4.03 9.31 2.51
CA ARG A 80 -3.20 10.49 2.20
C ARG A 80 -2.03 10.70 3.19
#